data_AF-A0A7W0GT41-F1
#
_entry.id   AF-A0A7W0GT41-F1
#
_cell.length_a   1.000
_cell.length_b   1.000
_cell.length_c   1.000
_cell.angle_alpha   90.00
_cell.angle_beta   90.00
_cell.angle_gamma   90.00
#
_symmetry.space_group_name_H-M   'P 1'
#
loop_
_entity.id
_entity.type
_entity.pdbx_description
1 polymer ?
#
loop_
_entity_poly.entity_id
_entity_poly.type
_entity_poly.pdbx_seq_one_letter_code
_entity_poly.pdbx_strand_id
1 'polypeptide(L)'
;MKRIIIITSLLLLFALPLVLTGATHPASADGDPCCSIVSIDSVNGIVTRDLRTGETFKFEVDSRSLLKTMRVGQKVWKDAGTRKVSVMDGEPCCTVIGNTNLDLADSGRQSAEKGSTGVIRNGNTLTLEKGYEATIDRKGKRVRVREFGGDWRPSSTHTCECDSDENAKCAWEAVRKQVHCTSVSGACQNCQVYETTKVGTDKAQDESSPGTSTSPVTSTSSRTDPGRTLVSSPVGWELKPSADMKGSSGQIVIQFPGMEESGNNFVAAFEVGGKERITPSTYGRANFPLLDGEYDVEINSVRLTRVPVKRGMDTRIHIGTIRFTVPSNVSVEVDDITQKKRLCLAYGLMKCGVPSGEYYIKVGGSSKKMTISDGQVIDFSKDR
;
A
#
# COMPACT_ATOMS: atom_id res chain seq x y z
N MET A 1 -88.94 -50.55 6.89
CA MET A 1 -87.68 -51.29 6.58
C MET A 1 -87.59 -51.52 5.09
N LYS A 2 -86.66 -50.85 4.38
CA LYS A 2 -86.10 -51.26 3.08
C LYS A 2 -85.13 -50.17 2.58
N ARG A 3 -83.82 -50.49 2.65
CA ARG A 3 -82.84 -50.54 1.55
C ARG A 3 -83.43 -50.05 0.19
N ILE A 4 -82.78 -49.27 -0.70
CA ILE A 4 -81.39 -49.31 -1.22
C ILE A 4 -81.34 -48.39 -2.49
N ILE A 5 -80.14 -47.97 -2.91
CA ILE A 5 -79.67 -47.64 -4.30
C ILE A 5 -79.81 -46.21 -4.88
N ILE A 6 -78.69 -45.46 -5.02
CA ILE A 6 -77.79 -45.16 -6.19
C ILE A 6 -78.31 -44.01 -7.10
N ILE A 7 -77.45 -43.02 -7.39
CA ILE A 7 -76.97 -42.55 -8.72
C ILE A 7 -76.64 -41.03 -8.66
N THR A 8 -75.37 -40.63 -8.54
CA THR A 8 -74.32 -40.37 -9.56
C THR A 8 -74.38 -38.97 -10.20
N SER A 9 -73.19 -38.38 -10.36
CA SER A 9 -72.78 -37.29 -11.25
C SER A 9 -72.68 -35.88 -10.63
N LEU A 10 -71.52 -35.44 -10.12
CA LEU A 10 -70.28 -35.08 -10.85
C LEU A 10 -70.40 -33.70 -11.52
N LEU A 11 -69.91 -32.65 -10.86
CA LEU A 11 -69.32 -31.49 -11.56
C LEU A 11 -68.26 -30.78 -10.69
N LEU A 12 -67.02 -31.03 -11.09
CA LEU A 12 -65.78 -30.25 -10.99
C LEU A 12 -65.43 -29.47 -9.70
N LEU A 13 -64.47 -30.06 -8.99
CA LEU A 13 -63.42 -29.38 -8.22
C LEU A 13 -62.48 -28.58 -9.13
N PHE A 14 -62.34 -27.28 -8.86
CA PHE A 14 -61.13 -26.50 -9.12
C PHE A 14 -60.78 -25.75 -7.84
N ALA A 15 -60.15 -26.46 -6.90
CA ALA A 15 -59.46 -25.85 -5.78
C ALA A 15 -57.97 -25.80 -6.17
N LEU A 16 -57.49 -24.62 -6.58
CA LEU A 16 -56.06 -24.33 -6.66
C LEU A 16 -55.53 -24.19 -5.23
N PRO A 17 -54.64 -25.07 -4.73
CA PRO A 17 -53.84 -24.72 -3.57
C PRO A 17 -52.74 -23.76 -4.06
N LEU A 18 -52.83 -22.50 -3.66
CA LEU A 18 -51.72 -21.56 -3.75
C LEU A 18 -50.64 -22.02 -2.76
N VAL A 19 -49.80 -22.97 -3.18
CA VAL A 19 -48.62 -23.39 -2.42
C VAL A 19 -47.60 -22.26 -2.53
N LEU A 20 -47.51 -21.42 -1.50
CA LEU A 20 -46.34 -20.58 -1.29
C LEU A 20 -45.15 -21.50 -1.01
N THR A 21 -44.43 -21.92 -2.05
CA THR A 21 -43.09 -22.47 -1.93
C THR A 21 -42.17 -21.34 -1.49
N GLY A 22 -42.07 -21.12 -0.18
CA GLY A 22 -40.98 -20.36 0.40
C GLY A 22 -39.68 -21.06 0.04
N ALA A 23 -38.86 -20.44 -0.80
CA ALA A 23 -37.52 -20.91 -1.10
C ALA A 23 -36.68 -20.79 0.18
N THR A 24 -36.65 -21.85 0.97
CA THR A 24 -35.62 -22.06 1.98
C THR A 24 -34.29 -22.15 1.25
N HIS A 25 -33.58 -21.02 1.15
CA HIS A 25 -32.19 -21.04 0.72
C HIS A 25 -31.42 -21.89 1.74
N PRO A 26 -30.53 -22.80 1.30
CA PRO A 26 -29.67 -23.53 2.21
C PRO A 26 -28.78 -22.51 2.91
N ALA A 27 -29.16 -22.12 4.12
CA ALA A 27 -28.25 -21.52 5.06
C ALA A 27 -27.13 -22.54 5.24
N SER A 28 -25.92 -22.20 4.82
CA SER A 28 -24.72 -22.95 5.20
C SER A 28 -24.55 -22.76 6.70
N ALA A 29 -25.25 -23.60 7.47
CA ALA A 29 -25.12 -23.69 8.91
C ALA A 29 -23.71 -24.25 9.21
N ASP A 30 -22.98 -23.52 10.05
CA ASP A 30 -21.79 -23.97 10.79
C ASP A 30 -20.48 -24.13 10.00
N GLY A 31 -20.22 -23.27 9.01
CA GLY A 31 -18.90 -23.15 8.38
C GLY A 31 -18.03 -22.08 9.03
N ASP A 32 -16.78 -22.39 9.36
CA ASP A 32 -15.78 -21.37 9.70
C ASP A 32 -15.67 -20.30 8.59
N PRO A 33 -15.40 -19.04 8.94
CA PRO A 33 -15.26 -17.99 7.94
C PRO A 33 -14.12 -18.30 6.96
N CYS A 34 -14.44 -18.36 5.67
CA CYS A 34 -13.46 -18.64 4.62
C CYS A 34 -12.42 -17.54 4.43
N CYS A 35 -12.75 -16.32 4.85
CA CYS A 35 -12.21 -15.14 4.20
C CYS A 35 -11.95 -14.01 5.21
N SER A 36 -10.96 -13.15 4.93
CA SER A 36 -10.59 -12.00 5.78
C SER A 36 -10.45 -10.72 4.98
N ILE A 37 -11.03 -9.63 5.48
CA ILE A 37 -10.90 -8.30 4.87
C ILE A 37 -9.44 -7.84 4.93
N VAL A 38 -8.88 -7.43 3.80
CA VAL A 38 -7.49 -6.93 3.70
C VAL A 38 -7.43 -5.43 3.39
N SER A 39 -8.48 -4.87 2.77
CA SER A 39 -8.59 -3.43 2.51
C SER A 39 -10.06 -3.00 2.42
N ILE A 40 -10.35 -1.78 2.84
CA ILE A 40 -11.68 -1.16 2.79
C ILE A 40 -11.54 0.17 2.06
N ASP A 41 -12.27 0.32 0.97
CA ASP A 41 -12.41 1.58 0.24
C ASP A 41 -13.91 1.87 0.06
N SER A 42 -14.37 3.04 0.51
CA SER A 42 -15.80 3.38 0.46
C SER A 42 -16.33 3.70 -0.94
N VAL A 43 -15.44 3.98 -1.90
CA VAL A 43 -15.78 4.28 -3.29
C VAL A 43 -15.58 3.06 -4.16
N ASN A 44 -14.47 2.35 -3.94
CA ASN A 44 -14.15 1.19 -4.75
C ASN A 44 -14.82 -0.07 -4.20
N GLY A 45 -15.00 -0.25 -2.90
CA GLY A 45 -15.53 -1.48 -2.30
C GLY A 45 -14.48 -2.18 -1.43
N ILE A 46 -14.80 -3.37 -0.95
CA ILE A 46 -14.02 -4.08 0.06
C ILE A 46 -13.23 -5.21 -0.60
N VAL A 47 -11.91 -5.25 -0.35
CA VAL A 47 -11.03 -6.32 -0.83
C VAL A 47 -10.84 -7.33 0.28
N THR A 48 -11.07 -8.59 -0.07
CA THR A 48 -11.02 -9.71 0.85
C THR A 48 -10.12 -10.80 0.29
N ARG A 49 -9.45 -11.52 1.18
CA ARG A 49 -8.60 -12.66 0.86
C ARG A 49 -9.23 -13.94 1.40
N ASP A 50 -9.38 -14.94 0.54
CA ASP A 50 -9.69 -16.32 0.92
C ASP A 50 -8.50 -16.89 1.70
N LEU A 51 -8.75 -17.37 2.91
CA LEU A 51 -7.71 -17.85 3.84
C LEU A 51 -7.19 -19.24 3.45
N ARG A 52 -7.95 -20.00 2.66
CA ARG A 52 -7.59 -21.34 2.20
C ARG A 52 -6.82 -21.29 0.88
N THR A 53 -7.29 -20.51 -0.09
CA THR A 53 -6.68 -20.45 -1.43
C THR A 53 -5.69 -19.30 -1.58
N GLY A 54 -5.79 -18.26 -0.73
CA GLY A 54 -5.00 -17.03 -0.85
C GLY A 54 -5.50 -16.07 -1.93
N GLU A 55 -6.56 -16.44 -2.66
CA GLU A 55 -7.17 -15.63 -3.71
C GLU A 55 -7.82 -14.38 -3.13
N THR A 56 -7.81 -13.29 -3.90
CA THR A 56 -8.49 -12.06 -3.54
C THR A 56 -9.74 -11.88 -4.39
N PHE A 57 -10.77 -11.30 -3.78
CA PHE A 57 -11.99 -10.88 -4.46
C PHE A 57 -12.51 -9.60 -3.83
N LYS A 58 -13.42 -8.94 -4.55
CA LYS A 58 -13.96 -7.65 -4.18
C LYS A 58 -15.47 -7.73 -4.06
N PHE A 59 -16.02 -7.10 -3.04
CA PHE A 59 -17.47 -6.99 -2.87
C PHE A 59 -17.86 -5.58 -2.43
N GLU A 60 -19.11 -5.22 -2.71
CA GLU A 60 -19.70 -3.94 -2.30
C GLU A 60 -20.71 -4.15 -1.18
N VAL A 61 -20.87 -3.11 -0.36
CA VAL A 61 -21.78 -3.07 0.77
C VAL A 61 -22.77 -1.94 0.54
N ASP A 62 -24.03 -2.29 0.27
CA ASP A 62 -25.07 -1.30 -0.03
C ASP A 62 -25.38 -0.40 1.18
N SER A 63 -25.21 -0.94 2.38
CA SER A 63 -25.48 -0.23 3.63
C SER A 63 -24.26 0.56 4.13
N ARG A 64 -24.36 1.90 4.10
CA ARG A 64 -23.35 2.80 4.67
C ARG A 64 -23.15 2.61 6.18
N SER A 65 -24.19 2.19 6.91
CA SER A 65 -24.06 1.90 8.35
C SER A 65 -23.25 0.63 8.57
N LEU A 66 -23.50 -0.43 7.78
CA LEU A 66 -22.71 -1.66 7.84
C LEU A 66 -21.24 -1.40 7.47
N LEU A 67 -20.97 -0.63 6.40
CA LEU A 67 -19.61 -0.28 5.99
C LEU A 67 -18.79 0.38 7.13
N LYS A 68 -19.40 1.24 7.95
CA LYS A 68 -18.74 1.88 9.10
C LYS A 68 -18.35 0.91 10.21
N THR A 69 -19.01 -0.25 10.30
CA THR A 69 -18.69 -1.27 11.31
C THR A 69 -17.57 -2.20 10.86
N MET A 70 -17.22 -2.19 9.56
CA MET A 70 -16.27 -3.14 9.00
C MET A 70 -14.82 -2.74 9.28
N ARG A 71 -13.95 -3.72 9.52
CA ARG A 71 -12.52 -3.50 9.80
C ARG A 71 -11.62 -4.46 9.02
N VAL A 72 -10.42 -4.00 8.68
CA VAL A 72 -9.36 -4.87 8.16
C VAL A 72 -9.07 -5.96 9.19
N GLY A 73 -8.92 -7.21 8.72
CA GLY A 73 -8.77 -8.41 9.55
C GLY A 73 -10.09 -9.07 9.97
N GLN A 74 -11.23 -8.41 9.78
CA GLN A 74 -12.54 -8.99 10.08
C GLN A 74 -12.83 -10.18 9.17
N LYS A 75 -13.40 -11.22 9.77
CA LYS A 75 -13.78 -12.46 9.12
C LYS A 75 -15.12 -12.32 8.40
N VAL A 76 -15.21 -12.90 7.21
CA VAL A 76 -16.43 -12.89 6.37
C VAL A 76 -16.63 -14.25 5.72
N TRP A 77 -17.88 -14.54 5.35
CA TRP A 77 -18.28 -15.77 4.68
C TRP A 77 -18.67 -15.43 3.25
N LYS A 78 -18.15 -16.20 2.29
CA LYS A 78 -18.50 -16.09 0.87
C LYS A 78 -19.30 -17.32 0.47
N ASP A 79 -20.50 -17.09 -0.03
CA ASP A 79 -21.29 -18.12 -0.68
C ASP A 79 -20.84 -18.25 -2.15
N ALA A 80 -20.30 -19.42 -2.50
CA ALA A 80 -19.81 -19.70 -3.84
C ALA A 80 -20.94 -19.84 -4.88
N GLY A 81 -22.14 -20.26 -4.46
CA GLY A 81 -23.30 -20.43 -5.34
C GLY A 81 -24.00 -19.10 -5.64
N THR A 82 -24.18 -18.25 -4.62
CA THR A 82 -24.91 -16.99 -4.78
C THR A 82 -24.02 -15.77 -5.05
N ARG A 83 -22.69 -15.91 -4.96
CA ARG A 83 -21.72 -14.79 -5.05
C ARG A 83 -22.03 -13.66 -4.08
N LYS A 84 -22.56 -14.00 -2.90
CA LYS A 84 -22.82 -13.06 -1.81
C LYS A 84 -21.84 -13.26 -0.67
N VAL A 85 -21.66 -12.19 0.10
CA VAL A 85 -20.84 -12.16 1.31
C VAL A 85 -21.73 -11.86 2.51
N SER A 86 -21.55 -12.64 3.57
CA SER A 86 -22.13 -12.41 4.90
C SER A 86 -21.08 -11.85 5.85
N VAL A 87 -21.53 -10.93 6.70
CA VAL A 87 -20.72 -10.27 7.73
C VAL A 87 -21.39 -10.55 9.08
N MET A 88 -20.65 -11.11 10.05
CA MET A 88 -21.13 -11.46 11.41
C MET A 88 -22.24 -12.53 11.44
N ASP A 89 -22.06 -13.66 10.77
CA ASP A 89 -23.02 -14.80 10.76
C ASP A 89 -24.46 -14.45 10.34
N GLY A 90 -24.65 -13.26 9.76
CA GLY A 90 -25.95 -12.76 9.32
C GLY A 90 -26.32 -13.13 7.89
N GLU A 91 -27.51 -12.71 7.48
CA GLU A 91 -27.99 -12.88 6.10
C GLU A 91 -27.00 -12.27 5.09
N PRO A 92 -26.80 -12.91 3.92
CA PRO A 92 -25.89 -12.41 2.89
C PRO A 92 -26.29 -11.00 2.42
N CYS A 93 -25.45 -10.01 2.76
CA CYS A 93 -25.74 -8.59 2.56
C CYS A 93 -25.17 -8.01 1.27
N CYS A 94 -24.14 -8.65 0.74
CA CYS A 94 -23.12 -7.92 0.00
C CYS A 94 -22.75 -8.68 -1.28
N THR A 95 -22.69 -8.00 -2.43
CA THR A 95 -22.52 -8.65 -3.75
C THR A 95 -21.04 -8.66 -4.16
N VAL A 96 -20.53 -9.82 -4.61
CA VAL A 96 -19.17 -9.93 -5.17
C VAL A 96 -19.13 -9.33 -6.57
N ILE A 97 -18.49 -8.17 -6.69
CA ILE A 97 -18.39 -7.39 -7.92
C ILE A 97 -17.21 -7.77 -8.82
N GLY A 98 -16.32 -8.64 -8.37
CA GLY A 98 -15.23 -9.15 -9.22
C GLY A 98 -14.24 -10.03 -8.46
N ASN A 99 -13.62 -10.95 -9.18
CA ASN A 99 -12.48 -11.72 -8.69
C ASN A 99 -11.22 -11.04 -9.25
N THR A 100 -10.30 -10.60 -8.40
CA THR A 100 -9.12 -9.84 -8.84
C THR A 100 -8.14 -10.65 -9.69
N ASN A 101 -8.35 -11.96 -9.84
CA ASN A 101 -7.55 -12.85 -10.69
C ASN A 101 -8.30 -13.49 -11.87
N LEU A 102 -9.64 -13.38 -12.00
CA LEU A 102 -10.43 -14.25 -12.90
C LEU A 102 -11.21 -13.56 -14.02
N ASP A 103 -11.42 -12.24 -13.99
CA ASP A 103 -12.17 -11.54 -15.05
C ASP A 103 -11.34 -11.25 -16.32
N LEU A 104 -10.26 -12.01 -16.57
CA LEU A 104 -9.33 -11.82 -17.70
C LEU A 104 -9.49 -12.85 -18.84
N ALA A 105 -10.42 -13.81 -18.75
CA ALA A 105 -10.46 -14.95 -19.68
C ALA A 105 -11.55 -14.91 -20.78
N ASP A 106 -12.57 -14.04 -20.71
CA ASP A 106 -13.76 -14.15 -21.58
C ASP A 106 -14.07 -12.93 -22.47
N SER A 107 -13.08 -12.07 -22.75
CA SER A 107 -13.25 -11.00 -23.74
C SER A 107 -12.12 -10.98 -24.77
N GLY A 108 -12.35 -11.61 -25.92
CA GLY A 108 -11.69 -11.25 -27.18
C GLY A 108 -10.24 -11.75 -27.35
N ARG A 109 -10.12 -12.83 -28.12
CA ARG A 109 -8.86 -13.44 -28.58
C ARG A 109 -8.04 -12.47 -29.44
N GLN A 110 -6.99 -11.86 -28.88
CA GLN A 110 -5.75 -11.55 -29.61
C GLN A 110 -4.57 -11.94 -28.73
N SER A 111 -3.71 -12.78 -29.30
CA SER A 111 -2.58 -13.43 -28.65
C SER A 111 -1.63 -12.40 -28.03
N ALA A 112 -1.47 -12.41 -26.71
CA ALA A 112 -0.42 -11.69 -26.01
C ALA A 112 0.66 -12.68 -25.57
N GLU A 113 1.90 -12.39 -25.95
CA GLU A 113 3.08 -13.05 -25.44
C GLU A 113 3.24 -12.86 -23.93
N LYS A 114 3.92 -13.85 -23.35
CA LYS A 114 4.11 -14.12 -21.93
C LYS A 114 4.76 -12.94 -21.19
N GLY A 115 4.03 -12.33 -20.24
CA GLY A 115 4.61 -11.57 -19.12
C GLY A 115 4.19 -10.10 -18.97
N SER A 116 2.90 -9.79 -18.77
CA SER A 116 2.46 -8.43 -18.39
C SER A 116 1.22 -8.48 -17.48
N THR A 117 1.25 -7.75 -16.35
CA THR A 117 0.13 -7.52 -15.42
C THR A 117 -0.37 -6.08 -15.54
N GLY A 118 -1.52 -5.88 -16.18
CA GLY A 118 -2.24 -4.61 -16.21
C GLY A 118 -3.74 -4.90 -16.33
N VAL A 119 -4.59 -4.15 -15.64
CA VAL A 119 -6.05 -4.38 -15.61
C VAL A 119 -6.75 -3.37 -16.51
N ILE A 120 -7.48 -3.86 -17.51
CA ILE A 120 -8.36 -3.05 -18.36
C ILE A 120 -9.70 -2.87 -17.65
N ARG A 121 -10.18 -1.64 -17.51
CA ARG A 121 -11.56 -1.35 -17.10
C ARG A 121 -12.28 -0.56 -18.19
N ASN A 122 -13.45 -1.04 -18.62
CA ASN A 122 -14.41 -0.35 -19.50
C ASN A 122 -13.79 0.35 -20.73
N GLY A 123 -13.40 -0.45 -21.72
CA GLY A 123 -13.19 -0.05 -23.12
C GLY A 123 -11.94 0.76 -23.44
N ASN A 124 -11.56 1.72 -22.60
CA ASN A 124 -10.56 2.74 -22.94
C ASN A 124 -9.64 3.15 -21.77
N THR A 125 -9.87 2.61 -20.56
CA THR A 125 -9.12 3.00 -19.36
C THR A 125 -8.31 1.82 -18.83
N LEU A 126 -7.03 2.07 -18.58
CA LEU A 126 -6.03 1.11 -18.13
C LEU A 126 -5.50 1.59 -16.78
N THR A 127 -5.69 0.77 -15.75
CA THR A 127 -5.04 1.03 -14.44
C THR A 127 -3.66 0.38 -14.49
N LEU A 128 -2.63 1.21 -14.36
CA LEU A 128 -1.24 0.79 -14.33
C LEU A 128 -0.84 0.46 -12.87
N GLU A 129 0.42 0.10 -12.63
CA GLU A 129 0.91 -0.08 -11.26
C GLU A 129 0.65 1.17 -10.40
N LYS A 130 0.59 0.96 -9.07
CA LYS A 130 0.08 1.89 -8.06
C LYS A 130 0.36 3.36 -8.37
N GLY A 131 -0.71 4.15 -8.42
CA GLY A 131 -0.62 5.60 -8.57
C GLY A 131 -0.76 6.11 -10.01
N TYR A 132 -1.02 5.27 -11.02
CA TYR A 132 -1.22 5.77 -12.38
C TYR A 132 -2.51 5.26 -13.07
N GLU A 133 -3.19 6.15 -13.78
CA GLU A 133 -4.32 5.83 -14.67
C GLU A 133 -4.00 6.32 -16.08
N ALA A 134 -4.09 5.44 -17.06
CA ALA A 134 -4.00 5.81 -18.47
C ALA A 134 -5.39 5.70 -19.12
N THR A 135 -5.80 6.74 -19.84
CA THR A 135 -7.01 6.72 -20.68
C THR A 135 -6.62 6.97 -22.13
N ILE A 136 -7.10 6.12 -23.02
CA ILE A 136 -6.91 6.27 -24.47
C ILE A 136 -8.21 6.81 -25.06
N ASP A 137 -8.13 7.83 -25.92
CA ASP A 137 -9.34 8.31 -26.60
C ASP A 137 -9.94 7.24 -27.54
N ARG A 138 -11.20 7.43 -27.96
CA ARG A 138 -11.90 6.46 -28.84
C ARG A 138 -11.23 6.26 -30.21
N LYS A 139 -10.32 7.15 -30.61
CA LYS A 139 -9.64 7.09 -31.90
C LYS A 139 -8.21 6.54 -31.79
N GLY A 140 -7.75 6.19 -30.58
CA GLY A 140 -6.38 5.74 -30.33
C GLY A 140 -5.33 6.84 -30.44
N LYS A 141 -5.71 8.10 -30.63
CA LYS A 141 -4.79 9.19 -30.98
C LYS A 141 -4.27 9.98 -29.79
N ARG A 142 -4.96 9.90 -28.65
CA ARG A 142 -4.55 10.60 -27.44
C ARG A 142 -4.46 9.64 -26.27
N VAL A 143 -3.32 9.67 -25.59
CA VAL A 143 -3.10 8.96 -24.33
C VAL A 143 -3.00 10.01 -23.24
N ARG A 144 -3.90 9.93 -22.26
CA ARG A 144 -3.85 10.75 -21.05
C ARG A 144 -3.40 9.87 -19.89
N VAL A 145 -2.27 10.21 -19.28
CA VAL A 145 -1.76 9.55 -18.08
C VAL A 145 -1.95 10.49 -16.91
N ARG A 146 -2.57 10.00 -15.84
CA ARG A 146 -2.73 10.69 -14.57
C ARG A 146 -1.92 9.98 -13.52
N GLU A 147 -1.14 10.74 -12.77
CA GLU A 147 -0.46 10.26 -11.58
C GLU A 147 -1.29 10.64 -10.36
N PHE A 148 -1.39 9.75 -9.38
CA PHE A 148 -2.19 9.88 -8.18
C PHE A 148 -1.29 9.79 -6.96
N GLY A 149 -1.43 10.77 -6.07
CA GLY A 149 -0.83 10.73 -4.73
C GLY A 149 -1.54 9.74 -3.81
N GLY A 150 -1.08 9.65 -2.56
CA GLY A 150 -1.64 8.75 -1.54
C GLY A 150 -3.11 9.02 -1.18
N ASP A 151 -3.68 10.15 -1.60
CA ASP A 151 -5.08 10.54 -1.41
C ASP A 151 -5.96 10.29 -2.66
N TRP A 152 -5.42 9.64 -3.70
CA TRP A 152 -6.11 9.38 -4.98
C TRP A 152 -6.62 10.66 -5.68
N ARG A 153 -6.00 11.81 -5.42
CA ARG A 153 -6.16 12.99 -6.27
C ARG A 153 -5.07 13.00 -7.33
N PRO A 154 -5.39 13.33 -8.59
CA PRO A 154 -4.36 13.38 -9.62
C PRO A 154 -3.38 14.52 -9.28
N SER A 155 -2.13 14.18 -8.99
CA SER A 155 -1.05 15.11 -8.69
C SER A 155 -0.51 15.75 -9.98
N SER A 156 -0.55 15.00 -11.08
CA SER A 156 -0.14 15.45 -12.41
C SER A 156 -1.00 14.80 -13.49
N THR A 157 -1.14 15.46 -14.64
CA THR A 157 -1.80 14.90 -15.83
C THR A 157 -0.95 15.19 -17.05
N HIS A 158 -0.48 14.14 -17.70
CA HIS A 158 0.26 14.21 -18.96
C HIS A 158 -0.66 13.78 -20.09
N THR A 159 -0.72 14.56 -21.17
CA THR A 159 -1.44 14.18 -22.38
C THR A 159 -0.46 14.12 -23.53
N CYS A 160 -0.37 12.97 -24.18
CA CYS A 160 0.38 12.79 -25.41
C CYS A 160 -0.61 12.66 -26.57
N GLU A 161 -0.35 13.38 -27.64
CA GLU A 161 -1.10 13.30 -28.90
C GLU A 161 -0.20 12.60 -29.93
N CYS A 162 -0.73 11.58 -30.58
CA CYS A 162 -0.01 10.69 -31.48
C CYS A 162 -0.56 10.90 -32.90
N ASP A 163 0.32 11.27 -33.84
CA ASP A 163 -0.08 11.54 -35.23
C ASP A 163 -0.46 10.28 -36.02
N SER A 164 -0.10 9.09 -35.53
CA SER A 164 -0.41 7.79 -36.15
C SER A 164 -0.70 6.70 -35.11
N ASP A 165 -1.39 5.64 -35.54
CA ASP A 165 -1.75 4.50 -34.68
C ASP A 165 -0.51 3.72 -34.18
N GLU A 166 0.62 3.77 -34.90
CA GLU A 166 1.89 3.18 -34.46
C GLU A 166 2.55 3.98 -33.32
N ASN A 167 2.31 5.29 -33.24
CA ASN A 167 2.86 6.15 -32.20
C ASN A 167 2.17 5.95 -30.83
N ALA A 168 0.91 5.50 -30.82
CA ALA A 168 0.21 5.12 -29.59
C ALA A 168 0.87 3.91 -28.90
N LYS A 169 1.41 2.95 -29.68
CA LYS A 169 2.23 1.85 -29.18
C LYS A 169 3.57 2.33 -28.58
N CYS A 170 4.21 3.33 -29.18
CA CYS A 170 5.43 3.93 -28.63
C CYS A 170 5.16 4.70 -27.32
N ALA A 171 4.07 5.47 -27.26
CA ALA A 171 3.64 6.15 -26.03
C ALA A 171 3.34 5.13 -24.92
N TRP A 172 2.72 4.00 -25.28
CA TRP A 172 2.49 2.87 -24.39
C TRP A 172 3.79 2.25 -23.83
N GLU A 173 4.81 2.05 -24.67
CA GLU A 173 6.12 1.57 -24.20
C GLU A 173 6.87 2.57 -23.31
N ALA A 174 6.76 3.87 -23.60
CA ALA A 174 7.40 4.91 -22.80
C ALA A 174 6.80 4.99 -21.39
N VAL A 175 5.46 4.91 -21.29
CA VAL A 175 4.74 4.82 -20.03
C VAL A 175 5.09 3.52 -19.28
N ARG A 176 5.20 2.38 -19.99
CA ARG A 176 5.59 1.09 -19.41
C ARG A 176 7.01 1.11 -18.81
N LYS A 177 7.95 1.85 -19.42
CA LYS A 177 9.37 1.85 -19.01
C LYS A 177 9.70 2.93 -17.97
N GLN A 178 8.73 3.71 -17.48
CA GLN A 178 8.95 4.85 -16.57
C GLN A 178 9.99 5.86 -17.10
N VAL A 179 10.20 5.92 -18.42
CA VAL A 179 11.21 6.80 -19.02
C VAL A 179 10.57 8.17 -19.19
N HIS A 180 11.14 9.21 -18.58
CA HIS A 180 10.82 10.58 -18.94
C HIS A 180 10.95 10.73 -20.46
N CYS A 181 9.88 11.12 -21.14
CA CYS A 181 9.86 11.33 -22.58
C CYS A 181 10.78 12.50 -22.96
N THR A 182 12.08 12.26 -23.04
CA THR A 182 13.03 13.05 -23.80
C THR A 182 13.61 12.12 -24.86
N SER A 183 12.99 12.23 -26.05
CA SER A 183 13.29 11.57 -27.32
C SER A 183 14.31 10.41 -27.28
N VAL A 184 13.82 9.18 -27.41
CA VAL A 184 14.66 8.05 -27.84
C VAL A 184 14.25 7.67 -29.26
N SER A 185 15.17 7.93 -30.19
CA SER A 185 15.27 7.45 -31.58
C SER A 185 13.95 7.23 -32.37
N GLY A 186 13.69 8.15 -33.30
CA GLY A 186 13.22 7.82 -34.65
C GLY A 186 11.71 7.80 -34.95
N ALA A 187 10.81 7.67 -33.98
CA ALA A 187 9.37 7.49 -34.31
C ALA A 187 8.39 8.52 -33.69
N CYS A 188 8.72 9.16 -32.56
CA CYS A 188 7.87 10.20 -31.96
C CYS A 188 8.44 11.60 -32.22
N GLN A 189 8.12 12.19 -33.39
CA GLN A 189 8.67 13.50 -33.76
C GLN A 189 7.92 14.71 -33.18
N ASN A 190 6.74 14.55 -32.58
CA ASN A 190 6.00 15.66 -31.97
C ASN A 190 5.18 15.20 -30.75
N CYS A 191 5.81 15.04 -29.59
CA CYS A 191 5.09 15.05 -28.32
C CYS A 191 5.15 16.47 -27.76
N GLN A 192 4.12 17.29 -27.99
CA GLN A 192 3.97 18.55 -27.28
C GLN A 192 3.39 18.26 -25.89
N VAL A 193 4.21 18.45 -24.85
CA VAL A 193 3.75 18.41 -23.47
C VAL A 193 3.04 19.72 -23.17
N TYR A 194 1.71 19.69 -23.08
CA TYR A 194 0.95 20.82 -22.57
C TYR A 194 0.87 20.72 -21.04
N GLU A 195 1.68 21.52 -20.34
CA GLU A 195 1.42 21.79 -18.92
C GLU A 195 0.18 22.67 -18.82
N THR A 196 -0.84 22.20 -18.10
CA THR A 196 -1.99 23.03 -17.76
C THR A 196 -1.68 23.77 -16.46
N THR A 197 -1.56 25.09 -16.56
CA THR A 197 -1.27 25.99 -15.45
C THR A 197 -2.35 25.90 -14.37
N LYS A 198 -1.92 25.94 -13.10
CA LYS A 198 -2.78 26.01 -11.92
C LYS A 198 -3.79 27.17 -12.05
N VAL A 199 -5.06 26.90 -11.79
CA VAL A 199 -6.10 27.92 -11.60
C VAL A 199 -5.77 28.71 -10.34
N GLY A 200 -5.32 29.95 -10.51
CA GLY A 200 -5.02 30.89 -9.44
C GLY A 200 -6.28 31.60 -8.94
N THR A 201 -6.36 31.81 -7.63
CA THR A 201 -7.23 32.80 -6.99
C THR A 201 -6.36 33.91 -6.42
N ASP A 202 -6.46 35.10 -7.01
CA ASP A 202 -5.83 36.32 -6.53
C ASP A 202 -6.68 36.99 -5.43
N LYS A 203 -6.02 37.53 -4.40
CA LYS A 203 -6.22 38.92 -3.94
C LYS A 203 -5.13 39.40 -2.98
N ALA A 204 -4.79 40.68 -3.17
CA ALA A 204 -3.71 41.48 -2.61
C ALA A 204 -3.97 42.03 -1.19
N GLN A 205 -2.91 42.43 -0.47
CA GLN A 205 -2.57 43.84 -0.20
C GLN A 205 -1.31 44.00 0.66
N ASP A 206 -0.88 45.26 0.75
CA ASP A 206 0.48 45.80 0.73
C ASP A 206 0.98 46.32 2.10
N GLU A 207 2.27 46.67 2.10
CA GLU A 207 2.97 47.72 2.87
C GLU A 207 3.35 47.60 4.37
N SER A 208 4.68 47.65 4.57
CA SER A 208 5.45 48.60 5.42
C SER A 208 6.12 48.10 6.73
N SER A 209 7.45 48.33 6.76
CA SER A 209 8.47 48.16 7.82
C SER A 209 8.63 49.48 8.63
N PRO A 210 9.61 49.75 9.55
CA PRO A 210 10.68 48.93 10.17
C PRO A 210 10.98 49.20 11.70
N GLY A 211 11.98 48.48 12.26
CA GLY A 211 12.73 48.81 13.51
C GLY A 211 12.40 47.92 14.73
N THR A 212 13.27 47.50 15.65
CA THR A 212 14.65 47.87 16.04
C THR A 212 15.28 46.77 16.92
N SER A 213 16.61 46.65 16.83
CA SER A 213 17.60 45.98 17.69
C SER A 213 17.36 45.97 19.21
N THR A 214 17.66 44.84 19.90
CA THR A 214 18.63 44.76 21.03
C THR A 214 18.90 43.34 21.58
N SER A 215 20.20 42.98 21.59
CA SER A 215 21.00 42.28 22.63
C SER A 215 20.85 40.78 22.97
N PRO A 216 21.96 40.12 23.41
CA PRO A 216 22.15 38.68 23.34
C PRO A 216 21.84 37.94 24.66
N VAL A 217 21.26 36.74 24.55
CA VAL A 217 21.07 35.83 25.69
C VAL A 217 22.29 34.90 25.79
N THR A 218 22.94 34.99 26.95
CA THR A 218 24.05 34.17 27.42
C THR A 218 23.68 32.68 27.42
N SER A 219 24.43 31.90 26.65
CA SER A 219 24.43 30.45 26.63
C SER A 219 24.90 29.89 27.98
N THR A 220 24.01 29.19 28.67
CA THR A 220 24.33 28.45 29.90
C THR A 220 24.99 27.12 29.52
N SER A 221 26.27 27.03 29.88
CA SER A 221 27.14 25.85 29.82
C SER A 221 26.52 24.66 30.54
N SER A 222 26.22 23.59 29.79
CA SER A 222 25.81 22.30 30.35
C SER A 222 27.02 21.50 30.82
N ARG A 223 27.03 21.24 32.13
CA ARG A 223 27.96 20.37 32.88
C ARG A 223 28.25 19.04 32.16
N THR A 224 29.54 18.76 32.01
CA THR A 224 30.11 17.46 31.64
C THR A 224 29.95 16.47 32.80
N ASP A 225 29.24 15.37 32.57
CA ASP A 225 29.15 14.23 33.48
C ASP A 225 30.25 13.21 33.10
N PRO A 226 31.30 13.02 33.93
CA PRO A 226 32.39 12.10 33.63
C PRO A 226 32.04 10.72 34.18
N GLY A 227 31.34 9.88 33.40
CA GLY A 227 31.06 8.53 33.90
C GLY A 227 30.24 7.58 33.06
N ARG A 228 29.82 7.94 31.83
CA ARG A 228 29.09 7.01 30.95
C ARG A 228 29.92 6.64 29.74
N THR A 229 30.45 5.42 29.74
CA THR A 229 31.08 4.81 28.55
C THR A 229 30.01 4.60 27.48
N LEU A 230 29.80 5.61 26.65
CA LEU A 230 29.06 5.48 25.40
C LEU A 230 29.94 4.69 24.46
N VAL A 231 29.53 3.47 24.12
CA VAL A 231 30.10 2.75 22.99
C VAL A 231 29.81 3.61 21.76
N SER A 232 30.83 4.30 21.24
CA SER A 232 30.72 5.12 20.05
C SER A 232 30.54 4.21 18.84
N SER A 233 29.31 3.80 18.58
CA SER A 233 28.92 3.45 17.22
C SER A 233 29.09 4.71 16.36
N PRO A 234 29.62 4.62 15.13
CA PRO A 234 29.59 5.72 14.19
C PRO A 234 28.12 6.16 14.06
N VAL A 235 27.90 7.46 14.15
CA VAL A 235 26.57 8.11 14.24
C VAL A 235 25.59 7.44 13.27
N GLY A 236 24.43 6.99 13.76
CA GLY A 236 23.44 6.22 13.00
C GLY A 236 22.62 7.05 12.00
N TRP A 237 23.06 8.27 11.69
CA TRP A 237 22.37 9.24 10.85
C TRP A 237 23.33 10.31 10.32
N GLU A 238 22.88 11.06 9.32
CA GLU A 238 23.54 12.26 8.79
C GLU A 238 22.53 13.40 8.59
N LEU A 239 22.99 14.65 8.71
CA LEU A 239 22.20 15.85 8.43
C LEU A 239 22.55 16.39 7.04
N LYS A 240 21.54 16.63 6.21
CA LYS A 240 21.67 17.21 4.87
C LYS A 240 20.76 18.42 4.70
N PRO A 241 21.22 19.54 4.13
CA PRO A 241 20.33 20.65 3.79
C PRO A 241 19.20 20.18 2.86
N SER A 242 17.98 20.63 3.15
CA SER A 242 16.78 20.25 2.40
C SER A 242 16.21 21.46 1.68
N ALA A 243 16.25 21.45 0.35
CA ALA A 243 15.75 22.56 -0.46
C ALA A 243 14.22 22.68 -0.41
N ASP A 244 13.53 21.58 -0.15
CA ASP A 244 12.07 21.49 -0.20
C ASP A 244 11.40 21.89 1.13
N MET A 245 12.19 22.00 2.20
CA MET A 245 11.69 22.32 3.53
C MET A 245 11.43 23.81 3.69
N LYS A 246 10.16 24.16 3.90
CA LYS A 246 9.71 25.53 4.22
C LYS A 246 9.38 25.65 5.71
N GLY A 247 9.71 26.79 6.32
CA GLY A 247 9.30 27.11 7.70
C GLY A 247 10.33 26.73 8.76
N SER A 248 9.85 26.33 9.95
CA SER A 248 10.64 26.04 11.15
C SER A 248 10.92 24.55 11.39
N SER A 249 10.51 23.67 10.47
CA SER A 249 10.67 22.22 10.61
C SER A 249 11.94 21.68 9.95
N GLY A 250 12.38 20.52 10.44
CA GLY A 250 13.25 19.59 9.72
C GLY A 250 12.46 18.33 9.36
N GLN A 251 13.15 17.32 8.82
CA GLN A 251 12.52 16.01 8.62
C GLN A 251 13.45 14.84 8.90
N ILE A 252 12.89 13.74 9.37
CA ILE A 252 13.60 12.44 9.44
C ILE A 252 13.30 11.69 8.14
N VAL A 253 14.35 11.23 7.47
CA VAL A 253 14.27 10.55 6.18
C VAL A 253 14.75 9.11 6.32
N ILE A 254 13.87 8.17 6.01
CA ILE A 254 14.12 6.72 6.11
C ILE A 254 13.93 6.11 4.73
N GLN A 255 15.03 5.62 4.18
CA GLN A 255 15.09 5.00 2.86
C GLN A 255 15.80 3.66 2.96
N PHE A 256 15.13 2.61 2.48
CA PHE A 256 15.66 1.27 2.48
C PHE A 256 16.31 0.97 1.12
N PRO A 257 17.64 0.75 1.06
CA PRO A 257 18.32 0.55 -0.22
C PRO A 257 17.79 -0.71 -0.92
N GLY A 258 17.50 -0.59 -2.23
CA GLY A 258 17.03 -1.73 -3.03
C GLY A 258 15.61 -2.22 -2.70
N MET A 259 14.80 -1.40 -2.05
CA MET A 259 13.35 -1.59 -1.89
C MET A 259 12.62 -0.47 -2.61
N GLU A 260 11.80 -0.80 -3.60
CA GLU A 260 11.09 0.22 -4.39
C GLU A 260 10.05 0.91 -3.53
N GLU A 261 8.99 0.25 -3.02
CA GLU A 261 7.97 1.01 -2.24
C GLU A 261 7.22 0.25 -1.13
N SER A 262 7.39 -1.07 -0.97
CA SER A 262 6.60 -1.83 0.02
C SER A 262 7.41 -2.95 0.68
N GLY A 263 8.18 -2.58 1.70
CA GLY A 263 8.75 -3.55 2.63
C GLY A 263 7.88 -3.65 3.88
N ASN A 264 7.82 -4.84 4.51
CA ASN A 264 7.22 -5.03 5.84
C ASN A 264 8.11 -4.43 6.95
N ASN A 265 8.71 -3.27 6.70
CA ASN A 265 9.62 -2.63 7.64
C ASN A 265 8.85 -1.58 8.43
N PHE A 266 8.54 -1.89 9.68
CA PHE A 266 7.84 -0.96 10.56
C PHE A 266 8.72 0.25 10.85
N VAL A 267 8.12 1.44 10.76
CA VAL A 267 8.80 2.71 11.05
C VAL A 267 7.89 3.64 11.87
N ALA A 268 8.42 4.23 12.93
CA ALA A 268 7.73 5.24 13.73
C ALA A 268 8.72 6.20 14.43
N ALA A 269 8.24 7.39 14.79
CA ALA A 269 8.97 8.35 15.62
C ALA A 269 8.25 8.58 16.97
N PHE A 270 9.05 8.88 17.99
CA PHE A 270 8.63 9.03 19.38
C PHE A 270 9.32 10.23 20.02
N GLU A 271 8.76 10.75 21.10
CA GLU A 271 9.49 11.62 22.02
C GLU A 271 10.70 10.88 22.61
N VAL A 272 11.75 11.61 22.96
CA VAL A 272 12.98 11.05 23.55
C VAL A 272 12.65 10.30 24.84
N GLY A 273 12.90 8.99 24.87
CA GLY A 273 12.60 8.13 26.01
C GLY A 273 11.10 7.86 26.25
N GLY A 274 10.22 8.46 25.45
CA GLY A 274 8.78 8.29 25.55
C GLY A 274 8.29 6.96 24.99
N LYS A 275 7.12 6.50 25.42
CA LYS A 275 6.46 5.31 24.83
C LYS A 275 5.43 5.68 23.76
N GLU A 276 5.00 6.93 23.76
CA GLU A 276 3.99 7.43 22.84
C GLU A 276 4.60 7.85 21.51
N ARG A 277 3.93 7.47 20.43
CA ARG A 277 4.31 7.84 19.08
C ARG A 277 3.85 9.27 18.80
N ILE A 278 4.72 10.05 18.18
CA ILE A 278 4.39 11.41 17.73
C ILE A 278 4.03 11.45 16.24
N THR A 279 4.31 10.37 15.51
CA THR A 279 3.88 10.18 14.12
C THR A 279 3.02 8.93 13.98
N PRO A 280 2.11 8.89 13.00
CA PRO A 280 1.51 7.62 12.58
C PRO A 280 2.62 6.65 12.17
N SER A 281 2.52 5.39 12.61
CA SER A 281 3.41 4.35 12.11
C SER A 281 3.18 4.11 10.63
N THR A 282 4.25 3.81 9.90
CA THR A 282 4.19 3.44 8.48
C THR A 282 5.03 2.19 8.23
N TYR A 283 4.96 1.68 7.01
CA TYR A 283 5.79 0.58 6.53
C TYR A 283 6.58 1.00 5.31
N GLY A 284 7.86 0.59 5.26
CA GLY A 284 8.75 0.96 4.16
C GLY A 284 9.26 2.40 4.30
N ARG A 285 9.46 3.09 3.18
CA ARG A 285 10.05 4.44 3.14
C ARG A 285 9.20 5.41 3.97
N ALA A 286 9.85 6.29 4.72
CA ALA A 286 9.16 7.25 5.57
C ALA A 286 9.86 8.60 5.58
N ASN A 287 9.07 9.67 5.54
CA ASN A 287 9.51 11.03 5.76
C ASN A 287 8.65 11.62 6.88
N PHE A 288 9.27 12.04 7.98
CA PHE A 288 8.57 12.63 9.12
C PHE A 288 8.94 14.09 9.26
N PRO A 289 8.11 15.04 8.80
CA PRO A 289 8.32 16.45 9.07
C PRO A 289 8.08 16.71 10.57
N LEU A 290 9.09 17.20 11.26
CA LEU A 290 9.08 17.41 12.71
C LEU A 290 9.69 18.77 13.05
N LEU A 291 9.34 19.32 14.22
CA LEU A 291 9.97 20.54 14.73
C LEU A 291 11.43 20.28 15.11
N ASP A 292 12.25 21.34 15.15
CA ASP A 292 13.64 21.24 15.63
C ASP A 292 13.67 20.65 17.05
N GLY A 293 14.48 19.63 17.26
CA GLY A 293 14.51 18.88 18.51
C GLY A 293 15.29 17.58 18.38
N GLU A 294 15.13 16.69 19.37
CA GLU A 294 15.62 15.33 19.33
C GLU A 294 14.43 14.38 19.44
N TYR A 295 14.53 13.21 18.81
CA TYR A 295 13.47 12.22 18.76
C TYR A 295 14.06 10.82 18.85
N ASP A 296 13.27 9.86 19.32
CA ASP A 296 13.62 8.46 19.11
C ASP A 296 12.94 7.94 17.84
N VAL A 297 13.66 7.14 17.07
CA VAL A 297 13.17 6.55 15.82
C VAL A 297 13.22 5.03 15.95
N GLU A 298 12.12 4.36 15.66
CA GLU A 298 12.04 2.90 15.66
C GLU A 298 11.94 2.36 14.25
N ILE A 299 12.81 1.41 13.91
CA ILE A 299 12.84 0.68 12.65
C ILE A 299 12.90 -0.82 12.97
N ASN A 300 11.85 -1.58 12.63
CA ASN A 300 11.78 -3.03 12.92
C ASN A 300 12.14 -3.39 14.36
N SER A 301 11.61 -2.61 15.31
CA SER A 301 11.90 -2.72 16.74
C SER A 301 13.32 -2.31 17.17
N VAL A 302 14.21 -1.89 16.27
CA VAL A 302 15.47 -1.22 16.66
C VAL A 302 15.17 0.24 16.93
N ARG A 303 15.51 0.72 18.13
CA ARG A 303 15.27 2.11 18.53
C ARG A 303 16.56 2.91 18.53
N LEU A 304 16.63 3.87 17.63
CA LEU A 304 17.67 4.90 17.58
C LEU A 304 17.25 6.04 18.50
N THR A 305 18.08 6.35 19.49
CA THR A 305 17.74 7.37 20.49
C THR A 305 18.33 8.72 20.14
N ARG A 306 17.60 9.80 20.45
CA ARG A 306 18.06 11.19 20.28
C ARG A 306 18.56 11.52 18.87
N VAL A 307 17.82 11.06 17.86
CA VAL A 307 17.99 11.47 16.47
C VAL A 307 17.64 12.96 16.39
N PRO A 308 18.59 13.83 16.03
CA PRO A 308 18.35 15.26 15.94
C PRO A 308 17.50 15.56 14.72
N VAL A 309 16.59 16.52 14.82
CA VAL A 309 15.93 17.15 13.69
C VAL A 309 16.28 18.62 13.75
N LYS A 310 16.76 19.18 12.63
CA LYS A 310 17.17 20.58 12.54
C LYS A 310 16.36 21.29 11.48
N ARG A 311 16.01 22.54 11.76
CA ARG A 311 15.26 23.39 10.81
C ARG A 311 15.96 23.41 9.44
N GLY A 312 15.20 23.14 8.38
CA GLY A 312 15.70 23.17 6.99
C GLY A 312 16.64 22.02 6.63
N MET A 313 16.73 20.98 7.47
CA MET A 313 17.60 19.83 7.26
C MET A 313 16.80 18.53 7.19
N ASP A 314 17.27 17.63 6.33
CA ASP A 314 16.96 16.22 6.32
C ASP A 314 17.90 15.50 7.29
N THR A 315 17.34 14.70 8.18
CA THR A 315 18.08 13.78 9.02
C THR A 315 17.91 12.39 8.44
N ARG A 316 18.86 11.97 7.60
CA ARG A 316 18.84 10.66 6.97
C ARG A 316 19.37 9.62 7.94
N ILE A 317 18.58 8.59 8.21
CA ILE A 317 19.03 7.46 9.01
C ILE A 317 19.92 6.54 8.16
N HIS A 318 21.02 6.06 8.75
CA HIS A 318 21.90 5.07 8.13
C HIS A 318 21.26 3.68 8.18
N ILE A 319 20.96 3.11 7.02
CA ILE A 319 20.15 1.89 6.89
C ILE A 319 20.76 0.97 5.84
N GLY A 320 20.79 -0.32 6.14
CA GLY A 320 21.02 -1.38 5.16
C GLY A 320 19.79 -2.28 4.97
N THR A 321 19.84 -3.10 3.93
CA THR A 321 18.79 -4.05 3.57
C THR A 321 19.37 -5.44 3.46
N ILE A 322 18.70 -6.42 4.07
CA ILE A 322 18.98 -7.85 3.88
C ILE A 322 17.86 -8.43 3.04
N ARG A 323 18.21 -9.11 1.95
CA ARG A 323 17.26 -9.83 1.09
C ARG A 323 17.47 -11.32 1.24
N PHE A 324 16.39 -12.04 1.46
CA PHE A 324 16.40 -13.48 1.59
C PHE A 324 15.68 -14.09 0.40
N THR A 325 16.36 -15.02 -0.26
CA THR A 325 15.81 -15.89 -1.30
C THR A 325 16.05 -17.34 -0.88
N VAL A 326 15.20 -17.82 0.02
CA VAL A 326 15.25 -19.19 0.53
C VAL A 326 13.97 -19.95 0.15
N PRO A 327 13.95 -21.29 0.22
CA PRO A 327 12.71 -22.05 0.10
C PRO A 327 11.64 -21.60 1.12
N SER A 328 10.37 -21.71 0.77
CA SER A 328 9.25 -21.24 1.62
C SER A 328 9.14 -21.98 2.96
N ASN A 329 9.75 -23.15 3.10
CA ASN A 329 9.81 -23.92 4.35
C ASN A 329 11.03 -23.60 5.22
N VAL A 330 11.91 -22.69 4.80
CA VAL A 330 13.07 -22.25 5.57
C VAL A 330 12.74 -20.92 6.24
N SER A 331 12.85 -20.90 7.58
CA SER A 331 12.76 -19.64 8.32
C SER A 331 14.06 -18.87 8.23
N VAL A 332 13.92 -17.55 8.16
CA VAL A 332 15.02 -16.62 8.33
C VAL A 332 14.67 -15.62 9.41
N GLU A 333 15.59 -15.42 10.35
CA GLU A 333 15.44 -14.48 11.45
C GLU A 333 16.61 -13.51 11.46
N VAL A 334 16.32 -12.25 11.70
CA VAL A 334 17.34 -11.24 11.98
C VAL A 334 17.14 -10.83 13.42
N ASP A 335 18.13 -11.11 14.26
CA ASP A 335 18.12 -10.78 15.66
C ASP A 335 19.12 -9.64 15.94
N ASP A 336 18.87 -8.94 17.04
CA ASP A 336 19.83 -7.99 17.59
C ASP A 336 21.14 -8.67 18.00
N ILE A 337 22.16 -7.88 18.32
CA ILE A 337 23.46 -8.40 18.74
C ILE A 337 23.39 -9.27 20.01
N THR A 338 22.34 -9.11 20.83
CA THR A 338 22.14 -9.91 22.04
C THR A 338 21.41 -11.22 21.79
N GLN A 339 20.85 -11.43 20.59
CA GLN A 339 19.98 -12.55 20.22
C GLN A 339 18.73 -12.70 21.10
N LYS A 340 18.36 -11.66 21.85
CA LYS A 340 17.17 -11.65 22.71
C LYS A 340 15.98 -11.02 22.01
N LYS A 341 16.23 -10.21 20.97
CA LYS A 341 15.20 -9.49 20.26
C LYS A 341 15.25 -9.82 18.77
N ARG A 342 14.18 -10.44 18.30
CA ARG A 342 13.95 -10.65 16.87
C ARG A 342 13.48 -9.34 16.24
N LEU A 343 14.17 -8.92 15.18
CA LEU A 343 13.91 -7.70 14.42
C LEU A 343 13.07 -7.99 13.18
N CYS A 344 13.38 -9.11 12.51
CA CYS A 344 12.64 -9.60 11.34
C CYS A 344 12.44 -11.11 11.43
N LEU A 345 11.28 -11.59 10.96
CA LEU A 345 10.98 -13.01 10.76
C LEU A 345 10.43 -13.21 9.35
N ALA A 346 10.99 -14.16 8.63
CA ALA A 346 10.65 -14.42 7.24
C ALA A 346 10.55 -15.91 6.93
N TYR A 347 9.77 -16.20 5.89
CA TYR A 347 9.80 -17.45 5.14
C TYR A 347 9.85 -17.11 3.64
N GLY A 348 10.64 -17.83 2.86
CA GLY A 348 10.69 -17.62 1.41
C GLY A 348 11.43 -16.35 0.98
N LEU A 349 10.78 -15.55 0.13
CA LEU A 349 11.31 -14.29 -0.40
C LEU A 349 10.94 -13.12 0.54
N MET A 350 11.93 -12.48 1.16
CA MET A 350 11.70 -11.31 2.02
C MET A 350 12.84 -10.31 1.94
N LYS A 351 12.52 -9.04 2.23
CA LYS A 351 13.49 -7.98 2.49
C LYS A 351 13.30 -7.45 3.91
N CYS A 352 14.38 -7.35 4.67
CA CYS A 352 14.41 -6.80 6.03
C CYS A 352 15.37 -5.62 6.04
N GLY A 353 14.86 -4.44 6.41
CA GLY A 353 15.65 -3.24 6.59
C GLY A 353 16.02 -3.03 8.04
N VAL A 354 17.27 -2.71 8.32
CA VAL A 354 17.74 -2.44 9.69
C VAL A 354 18.71 -1.26 9.69
N PRO A 355 18.81 -0.50 10.80
CA PRO A 355 19.85 0.52 10.93
C PRO A 355 21.25 -0.09 10.76
N SER A 356 22.23 0.72 10.37
CA SER A 356 23.62 0.25 10.31
C SER A 356 24.10 -0.24 11.69
N GLY A 357 24.75 -1.39 11.74
CA GLY A 357 25.14 -2.03 12.99
C GLY A 357 25.51 -3.50 12.86
N GLU A 358 25.66 -4.18 13.99
CA GLU A 358 25.93 -5.61 14.04
C GLU A 358 24.68 -6.41 14.45
N TYR A 359 24.45 -7.52 13.75
CA TYR A 359 23.26 -8.36 13.90
C TYR A 359 23.61 -9.84 13.83
N TYR A 360 22.72 -10.69 14.34
CA TYR A 360 22.76 -12.13 14.10
C TYR A 360 21.70 -12.51 13.07
N ILE A 361 22.11 -13.24 12.04
CA ILE A 361 21.21 -13.73 10.99
C ILE A 361 21.12 -15.25 11.13
N LYS A 362 19.90 -15.74 11.33
CA LYS A 362 19.59 -17.16 11.47
C LYS A 362 18.90 -17.66 10.21
N VAL A 363 19.44 -18.69 9.57
CA VAL A 363 18.85 -19.34 8.38
C VAL A 363 18.83 -20.83 8.61
N GLY A 364 17.64 -21.45 8.63
CA GLY A 364 17.50 -22.90 8.78
C GLY A 364 18.22 -23.48 10.01
N GLY A 365 18.20 -22.75 11.13
CA GLY A 365 18.84 -23.16 12.40
C GLY A 365 20.32 -22.79 12.54
N SER A 366 21.00 -22.37 11.47
CA SER A 366 22.37 -21.83 11.54
C SER A 366 22.34 -20.33 11.84
N SER A 367 23.22 -19.85 12.71
CA SER A 367 23.33 -18.43 13.09
C SER A 367 24.71 -17.86 12.71
N LYS A 368 24.75 -16.66 12.12
CA LYS A 368 25.99 -15.95 11.77
C LYS A 368 25.90 -14.48 12.17
N LYS A 369 26.92 -13.99 12.87
CA LYS A 369 27.09 -12.55 13.14
C LYS A 369 27.48 -11.82 11.85
N MET A 370 26.89 -10.67 11.61
CA MET A 370 27.13 -9.86 10.42
C MET A 370 27.08 -8.37 10.76
N THR A 371 27.93 -7.58 10.09
CA THR A 371 27.90 -6.12 10.14
C THR A 371 27.18 -5.61 8.89
N ILE A 372 26.25 -4.69 9.08
CA ILE A 372 25.46 -4.04 8.03
C ILE A 372 25.82 -2.57 8.01
N SER A 373 26.28 -2.10 6.86
CA SER A 373 26.67 -0.71 6.62
C SER A 373 25.53 0.09 5.98
N ASP A 374 25.68 1.41 6.02
CA ASP A 374 24.74 2.33 5.40
C ASP A 374 24.67 2.12 3.87
N GLY A 375 23.45 2.08 3.33
CA GLY A 375 23.19 1.83 1.91
C GLY A 375 23.47 0.39 1.46
N GLN A 376 23.99 -0.47 2.33
CA GLN A 376 24.37 -1.83 1.97
C GLN A 376 23.13 -2.68 1.67
N VAL A 377 23.20 -3.47 0.60
CA VAL A 377 22.25 -4.52 0.31
C VAL A 377 22.97 -5.86 0.40
N ILE A 378 22.48 -6.77 1.23
CA ILE A 378 23.04 -8.10 1.42
C ILE A 378 22.03 -9.11 0.92
N ASP A 379 22.39 -9.88 -0.10
CA ASP A 379 21.57 -10.95 -0.64
C ASP A 379 21.98 -12.30 -0.04
N PHE A 380 21.01 -13.00 0.55
CA PHE A 380 21.11 -14.39 1.00
C PHE A 380 20.32 -15.25 0.03
N SER A 381 20.99 -15.74 -1.01
CA SER A 381 20.51 -16.83 -1.85
C SER A 381 21.10 -18.15 -1.35
N LYS A 382 20.32 -19.22 -1.43
CA LYS A 382 20.91 -20.55 -1.56
C LYS A 382 21.50 -20.59 -2.96
N ASP A 383 22.80 -20.32 -3.10
CA ASP A 383 23.49 -20.57 -4.37
C ASP A 383 23.15 -22.00 -4.79
N ARG A 384 22.61 -22.12 -6.01
CA ARG A 384 21.98 -23.34 -6.51
C ARG A 384 22.93 -24.51 -6.58
#